data_AF-A0A946YKU3-F1
#
_entry.id   AF-A0A946YKU3-F1
#
_cell.length_a   1.000
_cell.length_b   1.000
_cell.length_c   1.000
_cell.angle_alpha   90.00
_cell.angle_beta   90.00
_cell.angle_gamma   90.00
#
_symmetry.space_group_name_H-M   'P 1'
#
loop_
_entity.id
_entity.type
_entity.pdbx_description
1 polymer ?
#
loop_
_entity_poly.entity_id
_entity_poly.type
_entity_poly.pdbx_seq_one_letter_code
_entity_poly.pdbx_strand_id
1 'polypeptide(L)'
;MLEALRHELTAPKTTLGKRYAALLIVTIVASIFYLFIVDEYPASFPLGSTQLLVVEWIILAVFSVDFFLRLGVTRLSDWRAVALLACDGLAIIPSLWVVLNHFGFIDLANLEILALLRLFRLMRVVKLLRMSNVLTDVFGASVLTLVFGTMAVHLGLRVLVQEVSSLSGFDVLSLFDKDTLMIAVTAVGSIFGIGLAITFGIVKRKQIEISELHRTALDSLQSFERDINQHGVGSDQGDSIDFDGWRRSLQAFLFEAYPYEPMKRKTNELLASIRAATKNRPSLDVPFHNGLVQNMSAFLSKTQIEFHPAFYLWLNRIAHIYFLLMMIAAPGLTGVVAQLLVIYVFKGLVVVIDDMDHAVDLEVTLFNSKILRV
;
A
#
# COMPACT_ATOMS: atom_id res chain seq x y z
N MET A 1 -29.32 13.50 -6.14
CA MET A 1 -29.24 12.05 -6.44
C MET A 1 -28.02 11.69 -7.28
N LEU A 2 -27.84 12.26 -8.48
CA LEU A 2 -26.68 11.98 -9.35
C LEU A 2 -25.31 12.29 -8.71
N GLU A 3 -25.23 13.35 -7.89
CA GLU A 3 -23.98 13.72 -7.20
C GLU A 3 -23.63 12.77 -6.05
N ALA A 4 -24.64 12.21 -5.37
CA ALA A 4 -24.44 11.15 -4.37
C ALA A 4 -23.98 9.86 -5.04
N LEU A 5 -24.57 9.50 -6.18
CA LEU A 5 -24.14 8.35 -6.98
C LEU A 5 -22.70 8.55 -7.51
N ARG A 6 -22.34 9.76 -7.93
CA ARG A 6 -20.96 10.12 -8.32
C ARG A 6 -19.98 9.85 -7.20
N HIS A 7 -20.26 10.38 -6.02
CA HIS A 7 -19.39 10.21 -4.87
C HIS A 7 -19.26 8.72 -4.53
N GLU A 8 -20.35 7.96 -4.58
CA GLU A 8 -20.34 6.53 -4.25
C GLU A 8 -19.54 5.69 -5.24
N LEU A 9 -19.53 6.06 -6.53
CA LEU A 9 -18.73 5.40 -7.57
C LEU A 9 -17.24 5.73 -7.51
N THR A 10 -16.87 6.88 -6.93
CA THR A 10 -15.47 7.32 -6.81
C THR A 10 -14.85 6.97 -5.46
N ALA A 11 -15.64 7.03 -4.39
CA ALA A 11 -15.23 6.81 -3.01
C ALA A 11 -16.39 6.14 -2.26
N PRO A 12 -16.49 4.79 -2.36
CA PRO A 12 -17.63 4.03 -1.86
C PRO A 12 -17.67 4.04 -0.34
N LYS A 13 -18.73 4.63 0.22
CA LYS A 13 -18.95 4.69 1.68
C LYS A 13 -19.99 3.66 2.14
N THR A 14 -20.98 3.38 1.30
CA THR A 14 -22.06 2.42 1.60
C THR A 14 -21.62 0.97 1.39
N THR A 15 -22.31 0.05 2.05
CA THR A 15 -22.08 -1.40 1.89
C THR A 15 -22.32 -1.86 0.45
N LEU A 16 -23.30 -1.28 -0.24
CA LEU A 16 -23.60 -1.57 -1.64
C LEU A 16 -22.48 -1.08 -2.56
N GLY A 17 -22.01 0.16 -2.38
CA GLY A 17 -20.92 0.74 -3.15
C GLY A 17 -19.62 -0.05 -3.00
N LYS A 18 -19.29 -0.49 -1.78
CA LYS A 18 -18.12 -1.34 -1.51
C LYS A 18 -18.21 -2.70 -2.20
N ARG A 19 -19.37 -3.37 -2.14
CA ARG A 19 -19.61 -4.65 -2.85
C ARG A 19 -19.50 -4.50 -4.36
N TYR A 20 -20.06 -3.42 -4.90
CA TYR A 20 -19.97 -3.10 -6.32
C TYR A 20 -18.52 -2.85 -6.76
N ALA A 21 -17.77 -2.04 -6.01
CA ALA A 21 -16.36 -1.78 -6.28
C ALA A 21 -15.53 -3.08 -6.21
N ALA A 22 -15.76 -3.93 -5.21
CA ALA A 22 -15.11 -5.23 -5.09
C ALA A 22 -15.41 -6.14 -6.30
N LEU A 23 -16.68 -6.23 -6.72
CA LEU A 23 -17.08 -6.98 -7.92
C LEU A 23 -16.35 -6.46 -9.17
N LEU A 24 -16.25 -5.14 -9.35
CA LEU A 24 -15.54 -4.55 -10.47
C LEU A 24 -14.05 -4.88 -10.44
N ILE A 25 -13.38 -4.73 -9.29
CA ILE A 25 -11.96 -5.02 -9.16
C ILE A 25 -11.67 -6.48 -9.47
N VAL A 26 -12.45 -7.41 -8.90
CA VAL A 26 -12.31 -8.85 -9.18
C VAL A 26 -12.54 -9.14 -10.65
N THR A 27 -13.55 -8.52 -11.27
CA THR A 27 -13.83 -8.70 -12.70
C THR A 27 -12.70 -8.15 -13.58
N ILE A 28 -12.12 -7.00 -13.24
CA ILE A 28 -10.99 -6.43 -13.98
C ILE A 28 -9.78 -7.35 -13.88
N VAL A 29 -9.41 -7.78 -12.68
CA VAL A 29 -8.29 -8.71 -12.47
C VAL A 29 -8.53 -10.01 -13.24
N ALA A 30 -9.70 -10.64 -13.09
CA ALA A 30 -10.05 -11.85 -13.83
C ALA A 30 -10.00 -11.64 -15.34
N SER A 31 -10.49 -10.50 -15.84
CA SER A 31 -10.46 -10.17 -17.26
C SER A 31 -9.05 -10.00 -17.82
N ILE A 32 -8.07 -9.57 -17.00
CA ILE A 32 -6.67 -9.45 -17.41
C ILE A 32 -5.99 -10.82 -17.37
N PHE A 33 -6.19 -11.60 -16.31
CA PHE A 33 -5.69 -12.99 -16.25
C PHE A 33 -6.23 -13.85 -17.39
N TYR A 34 -7.49 -13.66 -17.76
CA TYR A 34 -8.11 -14.32 -18.89
C TYR A 34 -7.34 -14.07 -20.21
N LEU A 35 -6.78 -12.87 -20.41
CA LEU A 35 -5.96 -12.57 -21.60
C LEU A 35 -4.74 -13.47 -21.68
N PHE A 36 -4.02 -13.63 -20.57
CA PHE A 36 -2.85 -14.51 -20.50
C PHE A 36 -3.23 -15.97 -20.72
N ILE A 37 -4.39 -16.42 -20.21
CA ILE A 37 -4.86 -17.79 -20.40
C ILE A 37 -5.18 -18.07 -21.86
N VAL A 38 -5.87 -17.16 -22.55
CA VAL A 38 -6.23 -17.32 -23.97
C VAL A 38 -4.99 -17.34 -24.86
N ASP A 39 -3.97 -16.54 -24.54
CA ASP A 39 -2.72 -16.49 -25.30
C ASP A 39 -1.87 -17.75 -25.10
N GLU A 40 -1.76 -18.24 -23.86
CA GLU A 40 -0.97 -19.44 -23.54
C GLU A 40 -1.66 -20.74 -24.01
N TYR A 41 -2.99 -20.80 -23.95
CA TYR A 41 -3.78 -22.00 -24.29
C TYR A 41 -4.81 -21.74 -25.40
N PRO A 42 -4.37 -21.44 -26.64
CA PRO A 42 -5.28 -21.08 -27.74
C PRO A 42 -6.21 -22.23 -28.16
N ALA A 43 -5.78 -23.48 -27.95
CA ALA A 43 -6.59 -24.68 -28.25
C ALA A 43 -7.81 -24.83 -27.32
N SER A 44 -7.72 -24.31 -26.09
CA SER A 44 -8.82 -24.34 -25.12
C SER A 44 -9.87 -23.26 -25.40
N PHE A 45 -9.47 -22.16 -26.04
CA PHE A 45 -10.35 -21.04 -26.39
C PHE A 45 -10.25 -20.67 -27.87
N PRO A 46 -10.61 -21.58 -28.80
CA PRO A 46 -10.57 -21.25 -30.22
C PRO A 46 -11.53 -20.11 -30.54
N LEU A 47 -11.16 -19.29 -31.53
CA LEU A 47 -11.98 -18.18 -32.01
C LEU A 47 -13.36 -18.70 -32.43
N GLY A 48 -14.41 -18.05 -31.91
CA GLY A 48 -15.80 -18.45 -32.16
C GLY A 48 -16.32 -19.55 -31.24
N SER A 49 -15.52 -20.09 -30.32
CA SER A 49 -15.99 -21.09 -29.34
C SER A 49 -17.03 -20.52 -28.37
N THR A 50 -17.95 -21.39 -27.92
CA THR A 50 -18.94 -21.05 -26.91
C THR A 50 -18.31 -20.74 -25.55
N GLN A 51 -17.17 -21.34 -25.22
CA GLN A 51 -16.45 -21.07 -23.99
C GLN A 51 -15.87 -19.64 -23.96
N LEU A 52 -15.25 -19.20 -25.06
CA LEU A 52 -14.78 -17.83 -25.24
C LEU A 52 -15.95 -16.82 -25.15
N LEU A 53 -17.08 -17.14 -25.78
CA LEU A 53 -18.27 -16.30 -25.74
C LEU A 53 -18.77 -16.07 -24.32
N VAL A 54 -18.96 -17.15 -23.53
CA VAL A 54 -19.54 -17.04 -22.19
C VAL A 54 -18.72 -16.12 -21.29
N VAL A 55 -17.39 -16.27 -21.32
CA VAL A 55 -16.50 -15.44 -20.49
C VAL A 55 -16.51 -13.98 -20.95
N GLU A 56 -16.35 -13.72 -22.25
CA GLU A 56 -16.36 -12.35 -22.78
C GLU A 56 -17.72 -11.67 -22.61
N TRP A 57 -18.82 -12.42 -22.65
CA TRP A 57 -20.17 -11.89 -22.42
C TRP A 57 -20.37 -11.47 -20.96
N ILE A 58 -19.86 -12.24 -19.99
CA ILE A 58 -19.89 -11.87 -18.57
C ILE A 58 -19.07 -10.59 -18.33
N ILE A 59 -17.85 -10.53 -18.89
CA ILE A 59 -16.97 -9.35 -18.79
C ILE A 59 -17.67 -8.13 -19.41
N LEU A 60 -18.22 -8.30 -20.61
CA LEU A 60 -18.97 -7.27 -21.34
C LEU A 60 -20.13 -6.75 -20.51
N ALA A 61 -20.95 -7.63 -19.93
CA ALA A 61 -22.10 -7.25 -19.12
C ALA A 61 -21.68 -6.38 -17.92
N VAL A 62 -20.70 -6.83 -17.13
CA VAL A 62 -20.24 -6.09 -15.94
C VAL A 62 -19.65 -4.73 -16.33
N PHE A 63 -18.80 -4.67 -17.35
CA PHE A 63 -18.19 -3.41 -17.78
C PHE A 63 -19.18 -2.47 -18.43
N SER A 64 -20.17 -2.98 -19.16
CA SER A 64 -21.22 -2.16 -19.77
C SER A 64 -22.08 -1.50 -18.68
N VAL A 65 -22.47 -2.25 -17.65
CA VAL A 65 -23.19 -1.69 -16.50
C VAL A 65 -22.38 -0.56 -15.84
N ASP A 66 -21.08 -0.76 -15.58
CA ASP A 66 -20.23 0.31 -15.03
C ASP A 66 -20.07 1.50 -15.98
N PHE A 67 -19.92 1.28 -17.28
CA PHE A 67 -19.81 2.34 -18.27
C PHE A 67 -21.08 3.18 -18.33
N PHE A 68 -22.27 2.57 -18.38
CA PHE A 68 -23.53 3.31 -18.41
C PHE A 68 -23.81 4.05 -17.10
N LEU A 69 -23.46 3.46 -15.95
CA LEU A 69 -23.54 4.14 -14.65
C LEU A 69 -22.64 5.38 -14.61
N ARG A 70 -21.40 5.27 -15.10
CA ARG A 70 -20.47 6.41 -15.19
C ARG A 70 -20.91 7.44 -16.22
N LEU A 71 -21.44 7.01 -17.35
CA LEU A 71 -21.96 7.88 -18.40
C LEU A 71 -23.08 8.77 -17.86
N GLY A 72 -24.03 8.21 -17.11
CA GLY A 72 -25.14 8.98 -16.53
C GLY A 72 -24.73 10.00 -15.46
N VAL A 73 -23.51 9.90 -14.94
CA VAL A 73 -23.04 10.70 -13.79
C VAL A 73 -21.90 11.65 -14.18
N THR A 74 -21.22 11.39 -15.29
CA THR A 74 -20.07 12.18 -15.75
C THR A 74 -20.50 13.56 -16.25
N ARG A 75 -19.84 14.62 -15.75
CA ARG A 75 -20.05 15.98 -16.23
C ARG A 75 -19.18 16.21 -17.46
N LEU A 76 -19.79 16.56 -18.59
CA LEU A 76 -19.09 16.83 -19.86
C LEU A 76 -18.13 18.03 -19.79
N SER A 77 -18.27 18.89 -18.77
CA SER A 77 -17.36 20.02 -18.54
C SER A 77 -16.00 19.61 -17.95
N ASP A 78 -15.88 18.40 -17.39
CA ASP A 78 -14.64 17.89 -16.79
C ASP A 78 -13.90 16.99 -17.78
N TRP A 79 -12.86 17.55 -18.42
CA TRP A 79 -12.10 16.84 -19.46
C TRP A 79 -11.45 15.54 -18.95
N ARG A 80 -11.05 15.49 -17.66
CA ARG A 80 -10.42 14.29 -17.07
C ARG A 80 -11.45 13.19 -16.91
N ALA A 81 -12.65 13.54 -16.45
CA ALA A 81 -13.74 12.59 -16.30
C ALA A 81 -14.19 12.04 -17.67
N VAL A 82 -14.24 12.90 -18.69
CA VAL A 82 -14.55 12.49 -20.07
C VAL A 82 -13.47 11.56 -20.63
N ALA A 83 -12.18 11.85 -20.42
CA ALA A 83 -11.09 10.98 -20.85
C ALA A 83 -11.16 9.60 -20.17
N LEU A 84 -11.43 9.55 -18.87
CA LEU A 84 -11.59 8.28 -18.14
C LEU A 84 -12.83 7.49 -18.60
N LEU A 85 -13.92 8.19 -18.93
CA LEU A 85 -15.11 7.56 -19.52
C LEU A 85 -14.82 7.00 -20.91
N ALA A 86 -14.05 7.71 -21.73
CA ALA A 86 -13.60 7.21 -23.03
C ALA A 86 -12.73 5.95 -22.87
N CYS A 87 -11.80 5.91 -21.90
CA CYS A 87 -11.05 4.70 -21.57
C CYS A 87 -11.97 3.53 -21.17
N ASP A 88 -12.99 3.79 -20.34
CA ASP A 88 -13.96 2.75 -19.96
C ASP A 88 -14.74 2.23 -21.19
N GLY A 89 -15.10 3.10 -22.12
CA GLY A 89 -15.71 2.71 -23.39
C GLY A 89 -14.78 1.87 -24.26
N LEU A 90 -13.53 2.30 -24.44
CA LEU A 90 -12.51 1.57 -25.20
C LEU A 90 -12.24 0.18 -24.59
N ALA A 91 -12.29 0.02 -23.26
CA ALA A 91 -12.10 -1.27 -22.59
C ALA A 91 -13.18 -2.33 -22.93
N ILE A 92 -14.36 -1.88 -23.36
CA ILE A 92 -15.54 -2.71 -23.67
C ILE A 92 -15.52 -3.18 -25.12
N ILE A 93 -14.99 -2.36 -26.03
CA ILE A 93 -14.99 -2.63 -27.48
C ILE A 93 -14.45 -4.03 -27.83
N PRO A 94 -13.33 -4.52 -27.25
CA PRO A 94 -12.80 -5.83 -27.61
C PRO A 94 -13.77 -6.97 -27.29
N SER A 95 -14.42 -6.93 -26.12
CA SER A 95 -15.41 -7.95 -25.72
C SER A 95 -16.67 -7.87 -26.57
N LEU A 96 -17.14 -6.65 -26.86
CA LEU A 96 -18.29 -6.43 -27.73
C LEU A 96 -18.04 -7.01 -29.12
N TRP A 97 -16.86 -6.81 -29.68
CA TRP A 97 -16.48 -7.33 -30.99
C TRP A 97 -16.51 -8.86 -31.05
N VAL A 98 -15.96 -9.53 -30.03
CA VAL A 98 -15.98 -11.00 -29.94
C VAL A 98 -17.40 -11.53 -29.88
N VAL A 99 -18.27 -10.89 -29.09
CA VAL A 99 -19.68 -11.27 -28.97
C VAL A 99 -20.42 -11.05 -30.29
N LEU A 100 -20.25 -9.90 -30.96
CA LEU A 100 -20.92 -9.60 -32.23
C LEU A 100 -20.49 -10.55 -33.36
N ASN A 101 -19.20 -10.89 -33.41
CA ASN A 101 -18.67 -11.89 -34.35
C ASN A 101 -19.31 -13.27 -34.15
N HIS A 102 -19.47 -13.72 -32.90
CA HIS A 102 -20.09 -15.03 -32.63
C HIS A 102 -21.54 -15.12 -33.15
N PHE A 103 -22.28 -14.01 -33.12
CA PHE A 103 -23.65 -13.94 -33.66
C PHE A 103 -23.70 -13.68 -35.17
N GLY A 104 -22.56 -13.60 -35.87
CA GLY A 104 -22.49 -13.40 -37.32
C GLY A 104 -22.81 -11.98 -37.78
N PHE A 105 -22.78 -10.99 -36.88
CA PHE A 105 -23.01 -9.59 -37.27
C PHE A 105 -21.79 -8.95 -37.94
N ILE A 106 -20.60 -9.53 -37.76
CA ILE A 106 -19.32 -9.01 -38.25
C ILE A 106 -18.44 -10.18 -38.70
N ASP A 107 -17.91 -10.12 -39.92
CA ASP A 107 -16.94 -11.11 -40.41
C ASP A 107 -15.50 -10.78 -39.99
N LEU A 108 -14.74 -11.81 -39.61
CA LEU A 108 -13.33 -11.73 -39.17
C LEU A 108 -12.32 -11.42 -40.29
N ALA A 109 -12.75 -10.85 -41.42
CA ALA A 109 -11.96 -10.78 -42.65
C ALA A 109 -10.65 -9.97 -42.52
N ASN A 110 -10.55 -9.05 -41.56
CA ASN A 110 -9.38 -8.20 -41.37
C ASN A 110 -8.66 -8.53 -40.06
N LEU A 111 -7.69 -9.46 -40.13
CA LEU A 111 -6.81 -9.85 -39.03
C LEU A 111 -6.09 -8.64 -38.38
N GLU A 112 -5.80 -7.61 -39.17
CA GLU A 112 -5.14 -6.37 -38.69
C GLU A 112 -6.03 -5.56 -37.74
N ILE A 113 -7.34 -5.47 -38.03
CA ILE A 113 -8.29 -4.74 -37.16
C ILE A 113 -8.45 -5.49 -35.83
N LEU A 114 -8.51 -6.82 -35.87
CA LEU A 114 -8.55 -7.64 -34.66
C LEU A 114 -7.31 -7.44 -33.79
N ALA A 115 -6.14 -7.31 -34.40
CA ALA A 115 -4.90 -7.10 -33.66
C ALA A 115 -4.89 -5.71 -32.98
N LEU A 116 -5.33 -4.65 -33.68
CA LEU A 116 -5.46 -3.32 -33.10
C LEU A 116 -6.49 -3.25 -31.96
N LEU A 117 -7.61 -3.97 -32.10
CA LEU A 117 -8.63 -4.06 -31.06
C LEU A 117 -8.10 -4.70 -29.77
N ARG A 118 -7.09 -5.57 -29.84
CA ARG A 118 -6.47 -6.14 -28.63
C ARG A 118 -5.75 -5.08 -27.80
N LEU A 119 -5.14 -4.06 -28.41
CA LEU A 119 -4.52 -2.97 -27.66
C LEU A 119 -5.51 -2.20 -26.78
N PHE A 120 -6.79 -2.11 -27.17
CA PHE A 120 -7.79 -1.46 -26.33
C PHE A 120 -8.05 -2.20 -25.02
N ARG A 121 -7.64 -3.47 -24.90
CA ARG A 121 -7.67 -4.22 -23.64
C ARG A 121 -6.76 -3.61 -22.58
N LEU A 122 -5.72 -2.87 -22.97
CA LEU A 122 -4.88 -2.09 -22.04
C LEU A 122 -5.70 -1.07 -21.24
N MET A 123 -6.85 -0.63 -21.75
CA MET A 123 -7.74 0.25 -21.00
C MET A 123 -8.32 -0.43 -19.75
N ARG A 124 -8.40 -1.78 -19.71
CA ARG A 124 -8.75 -2.54 -18.51
C ARG A 124 -7.71 -2.35 -17.40
N VAL A 125 -6.43 -2.25 -17.77
CA VAL A 125 -5.33 -1.95 -16.83
C VAL A 125 -5.44 -0.52 -16.32
N VAL A 126 -5.73 0.45 -17.19
CA VAL A 126 -5.96 1.85 -16.77
C VAL A 126 -7.12 1.90 -15.76
N LYS A 127 -8.18 1.13 -16.00
CA LYS A 127 -9.30 0.96 -15.07
C LYS A 127 -8.86 0.34 -13.74
N LEU A 128 -8.00 -0.67 -13.76
CA LEU A 128 -7.41 -1.29 -12.56
C LEU A 128 -6.63 -0.28 -11.71
N LEU A 129 -5.78 0.53 -12.37
CA LEU A 129 -4.98 1.57 -11.70
C LEU A 129 -5.87 2.63 -11.04
N ARG A 130 -6.95 3.04 -11.71
CA ARG A 130 -7.95 3.94 -11.12
C ARG A 130 -8.59 3.33 -9.86
N MET A 131 -8.94 2.05 -9.90
CA MET A 131 -9.55 1.35 -8.76
C MET A 131 -8.57 1.05 -7.62
N SER A 132 -7.25 1.09 -7.88
CA SER A 132 -6.23 0.90 -6.84
C SER A 132 -6.38 1.91 -5.69
N ASN A 133 -6.77 3.15 -5.99
CA ASN A 133 -6.94 4.20 -4.98
C ASN A 133 -8.16 3.95 -4.08
N VAL A 134 -9.14 3.19 -4.56
CA VAL A 134 -10.38 2.84 -3.85
C VAL A 134 -10.20 1.58 -3.00
N LEU A 135 -9.10 0.85 -3.21
CA LEU A 135 -8.92 -0.50 -2.67
C LEU A 135 -8.82 -0.51 -1.14
N THR A 136 -8.12 0.48 -0.56
CA THR A 136 -7.99 0.65 0.89
C THR A 136 -9.34 0.95 1.55
N ASP A 137 -10.22 1.72 0.91
CA ASP A 137 -11.55 2.02 1.45
C ASP A 137 -12.50 0.81 1.43
N VAL A 138 -12.32 -0.08 0.46
CA VAL A 138 -13.17 -1.26 0.23
C VAL A 138 -12.72 -2.45 1.07
N PHE A 139 -11.43 -2.81 1.02
CA PHE A 139 -10.88 -4.00 1.66
C PHE A 139 -10.13 -3.70 2.96
N GLY A 140 -9.95 -2.42 3.31
CA GLY A 140 -9.14 -1.99 4.43
C GLY A 140 -7.66 -1.82 4.07
N ALA A 141 -6.93 -1.22 5.00
CA ALA A 141 -5.48 -1.14 4.91
C ALA A 141 -4.85 -2.51 5.14
N SER A 142 -4.09 -2.98 4.16
CA SER A 142 -3.34 -4.22 4.21
C SER A 142 -2.12 -4.10 3.30
N VAL A 143 -1.14 -4.98 3.49
CA VAL A 143 0.02 -5.04 2.60
C VAL A 143 -0.42 -5.25 1.15
N LEU A 144 -1.42 -6.11 0.92
CA LEU A 144 -1.95 -6.36 -0.42
C LEU A 144 -2.52 -5.08 -1.04
N THR A 145 -3.33 -4.32 -0.30
CA THR A 145 -4.01 -3.14 -0.84
C THR A 145 -3.03 -1.99 -1.13
N LEU A 146 -1.99 -1.83 -0.32
CA LEU A 146 -0.95 -0.82 -0.54
C LEU A 146 -0.01 -1.14 -1.70
N VAL A 147 0.29 -2.43 -1.92
CA VAL A 147 1.18 -2.87 -2.99
C VAL A 147 0.43 -3.03 -4.32
N PHE A 148 -0.89 -3.14 -4.29
CA PHE A 148 -1.73 -3.40 -5.47
C PHE A 148 -1.49 -2.44 -6.64
N GLY A 149 -1.31 -1.14 -6.37
CA GLY A 149 -1.01 -0.17 -7.42
C GLY A 149 0.28 -0.50 -8.17
N THR A 150 1.32 -0.93 -7.43
CA THR A 150 2.59 -1.39 -8.03
C THR A 150 2.38 -2.66 -8.85
N MET A 151 1.59 -3.61 -8.36
CA MET A 151 1.23 -4.83 -9.10
C MET A 151 0.50 -4.51 -10.40
N ALA A 152 -0.49 -3.61 -10.35
CA ALA A 152 -1.29 -3.21 -11.50
C ALA A 152 -0.43 -2.52 -12.58
N VAL A 153 0.54 -1.68 -12.19
CA VAL A 153 1.48 -1.05 -13.14
C VAL A 153 2.33 -2.11 -13.84
N HIS A 154 2.91 -3.05 -13.08
CA HIS A 154 3.76 -4.10 -13.64
C HIS A 154 2.98 -5.09 -14.51
N LEU A 155 1.77 -5.45 -14.10
CA LEU A 155 0.84 -6.24 -14.91
C LEU A 155 0.50 -5.51 -16.20
N GLY A 156 0.24 -4.20 -16.11
CA GLY A 156 0.00 -3.32 -17.26
C GLY A 156 1.16 -3.27 -18.25
N LEU A 157 2.37 -3.09 -17.73
CA LEU A 157 3.58 -3.08 -18.52
C LEU A 157 3.79 -4.43 -19.22
N ARG A 158 3.52 -5.54 -18.54
CA ARG A 158 3.62 -6.87 -19.14
C ARG A 158 2.62 -7.05 -20.27
N VAL A 159 1.34 -6.70 -20.06
CA VAL A 159 0.31 -6.76 -21.12
C VAL A 159 0.73 -5.87 -22.30
N LEU A 160 1.27 -4.67 -22.05
CA LEU A 160 1.75 -3.78 -23.10
C LEU A 160 2.87 -4.44 -23.93
N VAL A 161 3.89 -5.01 -23.28
CA VAL A 161 5.00 -5.68 -23.96
C VAL A 161 4.51 -6.85 -24.81
N GLN A 162 3.58 -7.64 -24.27
CA GLN A 162 3.00 -8.79 -24.98
C GLN A 162 2.19 -8.36 -26.21
N GLU A 163 1.31 -7.37 -26.06
CA GLU A 163 0.48 -6.89 -27.18
C GLU A 163 1.33 -6.20 -28.27
N VAL A 164 2.35 -5.43 -27.88
CA VAL A 164 3.31 -4.83 -28.84
C VAL A 164 4.13 -5.90 -29.56
N SER A 165 4.53 -6.95 -28.86
CA SER A 165 5.24 -8.08 -29.47
C SER A 165 4.35 -8.83 -30.47
N SER A 166 3.09 -9.09 -30.10
CA SER A 166 2.11 -9.72 -31.00
C SER A 166 1.83 -8.91 -32.26
N LEU A 167 1.91 -7.57 -32.21
CA LEU A 167 1.64 -6.69 -33.34
C LEU A 167 2.84 -6.47 -34.25
N SER A 168 4.03 -6.28 -33.67
CA SER A 168 5.24 -6.00 -34.41
C SER A 168 5.85 -7.25 -35.06
N GLY A 169 5.42 -8.45 -34.63
CA GLY A 169 6.06 -9.72 -35.00
C GLY A 169 7.48 -9.87 -34.45
N PHE A 170 7.92 -8.92 -33.61
CA PHE A 170 9.22 -8.92 -32.97
C PHE A 170 9.08 -9.36 -31.51
N ASP A 171 9.72 -10.46 -31.16
CA ASP A 171 9.77 -10.91 -29.77
C ASP A 171 10.81 -10.09 -28.98
N VAL A 172 10.34 -9.02 -28.34
CA VAL A 172 11.18 -8.16 -27.48
C VAL A 172 11.84 -8.99 -26.36
N LEU A 173 11.21 -10.08 -25.93
CA LEU A 173 11.74 -10.95 -24.88
C LEU A 173 12.80 -11.92 -25.41
N SER A 174 12.83 -12.21 -26.71
CA SER A 174 13.88 -13.05 -27.32
C SER A 174 15.23 -12.34 -27.47
N LEU A 175 15.28 -11.02 -27.29
CA LEU A 175 16.53 -10.25 -27.25
C LEU A 175 17.40 -10.59 -26.04
N PHE A 176 16.81 -11.15 -25.00
CA PHE A 176 17.49 -11.46 -23.75
C PHE A 176 17.77 -12.97 -23.66
N ASP A 177 19.01 -13.31 -23.32
CA ASP A 177 19.35 -14.69 -22.94
C ASP A 177 18.70 -15.01 -21.60
N LYS A 178 17.64 -15.82 -21.66
CA LYS A 178 16.78 -16.17 -20.52
C LYS A 178 17.54 -16.95 -19.46
N ASP A 179 18.45 -17.83 -19.86
CA ASP A 179 19.18 -18.70 -18.93
C ASP A 179 20.15 -17.86 -18.09
N THR A 180 20.91 -16.98 -18.75
CA THR A 180 21.80 -16.04 -18.08
C THR A 180 21.01 -15.05 -17.20
N LEU A 181 19.88 -14.54 -17.69
CA LEU A 181 19.05 -13.60 -16.94
C LEU A 181 18.44 -14.25 -15.70
N MET A 182 17.97 -15.50 -15.77
CA MET A 182 17.42 -16.22 -14.63
C MET A 182 18.44 -16.41 -13.50
N ILE A 183 19.70 -16.67 -13.84
CA ILE A 183 20.80 -16.75 -12.85
C ILE A 183 20.99 -15.38 -12.18
N ALA A 184 21.08 -14.31 -12.97
CA ALA A 184 21.28 -12.96 -12.47
C ALA A 184 20.11 -12.51 -11.57
N VAL A 185 18.88 -12.76 -12.01
CA VAL A 185 17.65 -12.45 -11.28
C VAL A 185 17.60 -13.19 -9.95
N THR A 186 17.99 -14.47 -9.93
CA THR A 186 18.02 -15.25 -8.68
C THR A 186 19.06 -14.70 -7.71
N ALA A 187 20.26 -14.34 -8.20
CA ALA A 187 21.31 -13.76 -7.37
C ALA A 187 20.90 -12.39 -6.80
N VAL A 188 20.38 -11.50 -7.65
CA VAL A 188 19.90 -10.17 -7.24
C VAL A 188 18.73 -10.29 -6.25
N GLY A 189 17.77 -11.17 -6.53
CA GLY A 189 16.64 -11.44 -5.64
C GLY A 189 17.09 -11.95 -4.27
N SER A 190 18.10 -12.81 -4.22
CA SER A 190 18.67 -13.34 -2.97
C SER A 190 19.34 -12.24 -2.14
N ILE A 191 20.20 -11.42 -2.75
CA ILE A 191 20.88 -10.30 -2.06
C ILE A 191 19.85 -9.29 -1.58
N PHE A 192 18.87 -8.95 -2.43
CA PHE A 192 17.81 -8.02 -2.08
C PHE A 192 16.98 -8.55 -0.91
N GLY A 193 16.63 -9.84 -0.93
CA GLY A 193 15.89 -10.50 0.15
C GLY A 193 16.64 -10.52 1.47
N ILE A 194 17.95 -10.79 1.44
CA ILE A 194 18.82 -10.75 2.62
C ILE A 194 18.88 -9.33 3.18
N GLY A 195 19.13 -8.32 2.33
CA GLY A 195 19.20 -6.91 2.76
C GLY A 195 17.89 -6.44 3.38
N LEU A 196 16.77 -6.81 2.78
CA LEU A 196 15.43 -6.55 3.31
C LEU A 196 15.17 -7.25 4.66
N ALA A 197 15.55 -8.52 4.80
CA ALA A 197 15.40 -9.26 6.06
C ALA A 197 16.25 -8.65 7.19
N ILE A 198 17.48 -8.23 6.90
CA ILE A 198 18.35 -7.55 7.87
C ILE A 198 17.72 -6.21 8.29
N THR A 199 17.25 -5.42 7.32
CA THR A 199 16.62 -4.12 7.58
C THR A 199 15.37 -4.28 8.44
N PHE A 200 14.50 -5.24 8.10
CA PHE A 200 13.34 -5.61 8.90
C PHE A 200 13.74 -6.00 10.34
N GLY A 201 14.81 -6.79 10.51
CA GLY A 201 15.32 -7.15 11.83
C GLY A 201 15.81 -5.96 12.67
N ILE A 202 16.45 -4.98 12.03
CA ILE A 202 16.91 -3.73 12.68
C ILE A 202 15.70 -2.92 13.15
N VAL A 203 14.75 -2.68 12.26
CA VAL A 203 13.54 -1.89 12.57
C VAL A 203 12.70 -2.57 13.65
N LYS A 204 12.51 -3.89 13.57
CA LYS A 204 11.81 -4.66 14.60
C LYS A 204 12.48 -4.55 15.97
N ARG A 205 13.81 -4.62 16.02
CA ARG A 205 14.56 -4.46 17.28
C ARG A 205 14.39 -3.06 17.86
N LYS A 206 14.50 -2.04 17.02
CA LYS A 206 14.27 -0.63 17.39
C LYS A 206 12.85 -0.44 17.96
N GLN A 207 11.84 -1.01 17.31
CA GLN A 207 10.46 -0.94 17.77
C GLN A 207 10.27 -1.54 19.18
N ILE A 208 10.88 -2.71 19.44
CA ILE A 208 10.87 -3.36 20.75
C ILE A 208 11.57 -2.46 21.79
N GLU A 209 12.75 -1.92 21.46
CA GLU A 209 13.52 -1.03 22.34
C GLU A 209 12.71 0.23 22.71
N ILE A 210 12.04 0.87 21.74
CA ILE A 210 11.19 2.05 22.00
C ILE A 210 10.02 1.67 22.92
N SER A 211 9.42 0.50 22.72
CA SER A 211 8.31 0.01 23.55
C SER A 211 8.75 -0.26 25.00
N GLU A 212 9.92 -0.85 25.19
CA GLU A 212 10.53 -1.07 26.50
C GLU A 212 10.87 0.26 27.19
N LEU A 213 11.45 1.21 26.46
CA LEU A 213 11.77 2.55 26.98
C LEU A 213 10.52 3.32 27.37
N HIS A 214 9.45 3.26 26.58
CA HIS A 214 8.18 3.89 26.92
C HIS A 214 7.62 3.34 28.23
N ARG A 215 7.53 2.01 28.35
CA ARG A 215 7.02 1.36 29.56
C ARG A 215 7.87 1.73 30.77
N THR A 216 9.19 1.64 30.65
CA THR A 216 10.10 1.96 31.75
C THR A 216 10.02 3.44 32.15
N ALA A 217 9.85 4.34 31.18
CA ALA A 217 9.64 5.77 31.45
C ALA A 217 8.31 6.03 32.20
N LEU A 218 7.23 5.35 31.79
CA LEU A 218 5.93 5.47 32.48
C LEU A 218 5.95 4.85 33.88
N ASP A 219 6.52 3.67 34.06
CA ASP A 219 6.66 3.01 35.35
C ASP A 219 7.50 3.88 36.31
N SER A 220 8.59 4.48 35.80
CA SER A 220 9.41 5.45 36.55
C SER A 220 8.59 6.67 36.95
N LEU A 221 7.83 7.25 36.02
CA LEU A 221 7.01 8.44 36.30
C LEU A 221 5.92 8.15 37.33
N GLN A 222 5.25 7.00 37.23
CA GLN A 222 4.23 6.55 38.18
C GLN A 222 4.80 6.34 39.58
N SER A 223 6.03 5.79 39.69
CA SER A 223 6.71 5.68 40.98
C SER A 223 6.94 7.07 41.61
N PHE A 224 7.43 8.03 40.83
CA PHE A 224 7.64 9.40 41.31
C PHE A 224 6.33 10.09 41.69
N GLU A 225 5.28 9.97 40.89
CA GLU A 225 3.95 10.51 41.19
C GLU A 225 3.40 9.92 42.50
N ARG A 226 3.52 8.60 42.69
CA ARG A 226 3.11 7.93 43.93
C ARG A 226 3.90 8.44 45.13
N ASP A 227 5.22 8.55 45.03
CA ASP A 227 6.07 9.03 46.13
C ASP A 227 5.76 10.49 46.49
N ILE A 228 5.52 11.34 45.49
CA ILE A 228 5.13 12.74 45.66
C ILE A 228 3.76 12.84 46.36
N ASN A 229 2.77 12.08 45.88
CA ASN A 229 1.41 12.07 46.41
C ASN A 229 1.33 11.49 47.84
N GLN A 230 2.06 10.41 48.12
CA GLN A 230 2.06 9.77 49.44
C GLN A 230 2.74 10.61 50.52
N HIS A 231 3.76 11.38 50.16
CA HIS A 231 4.55 12.15 51.11
C HIS A 231 4.19 13.65 51.14
N GLY A 232 3.05 14.04 50.54
CA GLY A 232 2.54 15.42 50.53
C GLY A 232 3.47 16.42 49.87
N VAL A 233 4.32 15.99 48.94
CA VAL A 233 5.37 16.83 48.37
C VAL A 233 4.73 17.81 47.39
N GLY A 234 4.60 19.08 47.79
CA GLY A 234 3.98 20.14 47.00
C GLY A 234 2.77 20.82 47.66
N SER A 235 2.30 20.34 48.82
CA SER A 235 1.18 20.98 49.54
C SER A 235 1.47 22.38 50.07
N ASP A 236 2.75 22.76 50.20
CA ASP A 236 3.15 24.06 50.74
C ASP A 236 3.29 25.16 49.66
N GLN A 237 3.24 24.81 48.36
CA GLN A 237 3.42 25.75 47.23
C GLN A 237 2.25 25.83 46.23
N GLY A 238 1.17 25.06 46.42
CA GLY A 238 -0.10 25.26 45.69
C GLY A 238 -0.13 24.82 44.22
N ASP A 239 1.00 24.57 43.57
CA ASP A 239 1.04 24.05 42.20
C ASP A 239 1.07 22.52 42.17
N SER A 240 -0.07 21.90 41.88
CA SER A 240 -0.15 20.48 41.58
C SER A 240 0.60 20.18 40.27
N ILE A 241 1.55 19.25 40.29
CA ILE A 241 2.25 18.79 39.08
C ILE A 241 1.23 18.14 38.13
N ASP A 242 1.14 18.63 36.89
CA ASP A 242 0.19 18.16 35.88
C ASP A 242 0.68 16.89 35.16
N PHE A 243 0.63 15.74 35.86
CA PHE A 243 0.97 14.44 35.27
C PHE A 243 0.01 14.04 34.14
N ASP A 244 -1.29 14.30 34.30
CA ASP A 244 -2.33 13.87 33.35
C ASP A 244 -2.33 14.70 32.07
N GLY A 245 -2.05 15.99 32.14
CA GLY A 245 -1.83 16.82 30.96
C GLY A 245 -0.59 16.40 30.18
N TRP A 246 0.48 15.95 30.85
CA TRP A 246 1.61 15.35 30.14
C TRP A 246 1.25 14.03 29.47
N ARG A 247 0.54 13.11 30.15
CA ARG A 247 0.07 11.84 29.56
C ARG A 247 -0.80 12.05 28.33
N ARG A 248 -1.71 13.04 28.35
CA ARG A 248 -2.54 13.41 27.18
C ARG A 248 -1.69 13.92 26.01
N SER A 249 -0.66 14.72 26.29
CA SER A 249 0.27 15.17 25.25
C SER A 249 1.15 14.04 24.72
N LEU A 250 1.60 13.12 25.58
CA LEU A 250 2.30 11.92 25.16
C LEU A 250 1.42 11.07 24.24
N GLN A 251 0.16 10.85 24.62
CA GLN A 251 -0.78 10.12 23.77
C GLN A 251 -0.93 10.81 22.41
N ALA A 252 -1.15 12.12 22.38
CA ALA A 252 -1.22 12.88 21.13
C ALA A 252 0.09 12.80 20.31
N PHE A 253 1.25 12.79 20.98
CA PHE A 253 2.56 12.61 20.36
C PHE A 253 2.69 11.23 19.72
N LEU A 254 2.24 10.16 20.38
CA LEU A 254 2.23 8.79 19.86
C LEU A 254 1.32 8.61 18.63
N PHE A 255 0.34 9.51 18.44
CA PHE A 255 -0.56 9.54 17.29
C PHE A 255 -0.20 10.61 16.24
N GLU A 256 1.04 11.13 16.28
CA GLU A 256 1.56 12.20 15.41
C GLU A 256 0.77 13.54 15.45
N ALA A 257 -0.26 13.62 16.29
CA ALA A 257 -1.06 14.82 16.49
C ALA A 257 -0.30 15.89 17.31
N TYR A 258 0.87 15.57 17.84
CA TYR A 258 1.70 16.48 18.63
C TYR A 258 3.18 16.36 18.22
N PRO A 259 3.85 17.44 17.79
CA PRO A 259 5.24 17.36 17.32
C PRO A 259 6.27 17.08 18.43
N TYR A 260 7.46 16.62 18.03
CA TYR A 260 8.56 16.27 18.94
C TYR A 260 9.07 17.43 19.81
N GLU A 261 9.40 18.58 19.21
CA GLU A 261 9.99 19.70 19.96
C GLU A 261 9.08 20.24 21.09
N PRO A 262 7.76 20.45 20.86
CA PRO A 262 6.80 20.70 21.93
C PRO A 262 6.75 19.59 22.99
N MET A 263 6.79 18.31 22.59
CA MET A 263 6.76 17.18 23.53
C MET A 263 8.00 17.14 24.42
N LYS A 264 9.18 17.37 23.84
CA LYS A 264 10.44 17.47 24.56
C LYS A 264 10.41 18.62 25.56
N ARG A 265 9.90 19.78 25.17
CA ARG A 265 9.76 20.94 26.06
C ARG A 265 8.83 20.63 27.24
N LYS A 266 7.64 20.08 26.97
CA LYS A 266 6.68 19.70 28.00
C LYS A 266 7.22 18.64 28.96
N THR A 267 8.03 17.72 28.44
CA THR A 267 8.74 16.72 29.25
C THR A 267 9.78 17.38 30.16
N ASN A 268 10.56 18.33 29.66
CA ASN A 268 11.52 19.07 30.47
C ASN A 268 10.84 19.93 31.56
N GLU A 269 9.69 20.53 31.26
CA GLU A 269 8.86 21.28 32.22
C GLU A 269 8.33 20.36 33.35
N LEU A 270 7.85 19.17 32.99
CA LEU A 270 7.43 18.15 33.96
C LEU A 270 8.61 17.72 34.85
N LEU A 271 9.76 17.40 34.24
CA LEU A 271 10.96 17.00 34.96
C LEU A 271 11.46 18.11 35.89
N ALA A 272 11.39 19.37 35.48
CA ALA A 272 11.75 20.52 36.31
C ALA A 272 10.80 20.67 37.52
N SER A 273 9.50 20.43 37.31
CA SER A 273 8.48 20.47 38.38
C SER A 273 8.69 19.35 39.39
N ILE A 274 8.93 18.12 38.92
CA ILE A 274 9.28 16.96 39.77
C ILE A 274 10.61 17.22 40.50
N ARG A 275 11.57 17.85 39.85
CA ARG A 275 12.85 18.21 40.46
C ARG A 275 12.67 19.21 41.59
N ALA A 276 11.85 20.25 41.38
CA ALA A 276 11.55 21.24 42.41
C ALA A 276 10.94 20.58 43.66
N ALA A 277 10.04 19.60 43.47
CA ALA A 277 9.44 18.83 44.54
C ALA A 277 10.45 17.91 45.27
N THR A 278 11.38 17.29 44.56
CA THR A 278 12.25 16.23 45.12
C THR A 278 13.66 16.67 45.52
N LYS A 279 14.12 17.87 45.13
CA LYS A 279 15.51 18.34 45.30
C LYS A 279 16.05 18.25 46.73
N ASN A 280 15.20 18.46 47.74
CA ASN A 280 15.61 18.44 49.15
C ASN A 280 15.68 17.01 49.74
N ARG A 281 15.46 15.97 48.93
CA ARG A 281 15.43 14.57 49.35
C ARG A 281 16.55 13.79 48.66
N PRO A 282 17.69 13.56 49.32
CA PRO A 282 18.83 12.85 48.74
C PRO A 282 18.48 11.44 48.21
N SER A 283 17.52 10.75 48.83
CA SER A 283 17.08 9.41 48.41
C SER A 283 16.37 9.39 47.05
N LEU A 284 15.80 10.51 46.61
CA LEU A 284 15.11 10.64 45.32
C LEU A 284 15.98 11.29 44.24
N ASP A 285 17.13 11.86 44.62
CA ASP A 285 18.05 12.55 43.73
C ASP A 285 18.64 11.63 42.65
N VAL A 286 19.20 10.49 43.08
CA VAL A 286 19.80 9.50 42.18
C VAL A 286 18.75 8.81 41.30
N PRO A 287 17.61 8.31 41.83
CA PRO A 287 16.54 7.76 41.01
C PRO A 287 15.94 8.77 40.02
N PHE A 288 15.96 10.07 40.35
CA PHE A 288 15.45 11.10 39.45
C PHE A 288 16.32 11.22 38.20
N HIS A 289 17.64 11.33 38.38
CA HIS A 289 18.57 11.46 37.25
C HIS A 289 18.75 10.15 36.47
N ASN A 290 19.02 9.04 37.16
CA ASN A 290 19.36 7.76 36.52
C ASN A 290 18.14 6.92 36.13
N GLY A 291 17.00 7.15 36.78
CA GLY A 291 15.74 6.48 36.44
C GLY A 291 14.92 7.37 35.51
N LEU A 292 14.33 8.43 36.07
CA LEU A 292 13.30 9.19 35.37
C LEU A 292 13.84 9.99 34.17
N VAL A 293 14.82 10.88 34.39
CA VAL A 293 15.36 11.76 33.34
C VAL A 293 15.98 10.94 32.21
N GLN A 294 16.81 9.95 32.56
CA GLN A 294 17.46 9.09 31.58
C GLN A 294 16.45 8.32 30.73
N ASN A 295 15.45 7.67 31.35
CA ASN A 295 14.45 6.87 30.62
C ASN A 295 13.57 7.74 29.72
N MET A 296 13.09 8.89 30.21
CA MET A 296 12.26 9.80 29.42
C MET A 296 13.03 10.42 28.24
N SER A 297 14.28 10.84 28.47
CA SER A 297 15.12 11.40 27.41
C SER A 297 15.51 10.35 26.37
N ALA A 298 15.83 9.13 26.80
CA ALA A 298 16.16 8.02 25.92
C ALA A 298 14.96 7.62 25.07
N PHE A 299 13.78 7.48 25.67
CA PHE A 299 12.52 7.23 24.97
C PHE A 299 12.28 8.27 23.87
N LEU A 300 12.25 9.56 24.23
CA LEU A 300 11.99 10.63 23.27
C LEU A 300 13.05 10.68 22.16
N SER A 301 14.34 10.58 22.50
CA SER A 301 15.40 10.65 21.49
C SER A 301 15.36 9.46 20.53
N LYS A 302 15.05 8.26 21.02
CA LYS A 302 14.94 7.05 20.18
C LYS A 302 13.79 7.10 19.19
N THR A 303 12.70 7.81 19.50
CA THR A 303 11.58 8.00 18.55
C THR A 303 11.95 8.86 17.33
N GLN A 304 13.03 9.65 17.41
CA GLN A 304 13.47 10.52 16.30
C GLN A 304 14.51 9.87 15.39
N ILE A 305 15.03 8.70 15.77
CA ILE A 305 15.98 7.99 14.93
C ILE A 305 15.16 7.30 13.86
N GLU A 306 15.36 7.63 12.59
CA GLU A 306 14.70 6.98 11.45
C GLU A 306 15.72 6.84 10.31
N PHE A 307 15.47 5.92 9.38
CA PHE A 307 16.29 5.86 8.18
C PHE A 307 16.07 7.12 7.35
N HIS A 308 17.16 7.65 6.79
CA HIS A 308 17.08 8.81 5.92
C HIS A 308 16.15 8.52 4.72
N PRO A 309 15.22 9.42 4.33
CA PRO A 309 14.22 9.16 3.28
C PRO A 309 14.81 8.69 1.93
N ALA A 310 16.05 9.10 1.63
CA ALA A 310 16.79 8.63 0.47
C ALA A 310 16.97 7.10 0.42
N PHE A 311 17.06 6.43 1.57
CA PHE A 311 17.15 4.97 1.67
C PHE A 311 15.91 4.30 1.09
N TYR A 312 14.70 4.74 1.49
CA TYR A 312 13.43 4.20 1.00
C TYR A 312 13.22 4.48 -0.49
N LEU A 313 13.61 5.68 -0.97
CA LEU A 313 13.59 6.00 -2.40
C LEU A 313 14.51 5.07 -3.20
N TRP A 314 15.73 4.85 -2.72
CA TRP A 314 16.69 3.95 -3.35
C TRP A 314 16.19 2.50 -3.36
N LEU A 315 15.68 2.02 -2.23
CA LEU A 315 15.14 0.67 -2.07
C LEU A 315 13.96 0.41 -3.03
N ASN A 316 13.07 1.38 -3.15
CA ASN A 316 11.95 1.33 -4.09
C ASN A 316 12.42 1.29 -5.55
N ARG A 317 13.41 2.12 -5.93
CA ARG A 317 13.94 2.12 -7.30
C ARG A 317 14.58 0.77 -7.68
N ILE A 318 15.37 0.19 -6.78
CA ILE A 318 15.96 -1.14 -7.00
C ILE A 318 14.88 -2.20 -7.12
N ALA A 319 13.85 -2.16 -6.27
CA ALA A 319 12.73 -3.08 -6.36
C ALA A 319 12.05 -3.03 -7.73
N HIS A 320 11.76 -1.82 -8.26
CA HIS A 320 11.15 -1.66 -9.58
C HIS A 320 12.04 -2.20 -10.72
N ILE A 321 13.36 -1.98 -10.65
CA ILE A 321 14.31 -2.56 -11.61
C ILE A 321 14.29 -4.08 -11.53
N TYR A 322 14.34 -4.64 -10.33
CA TYR A 322 14.27 -6.09 -10.12
C TYR A 322 12.97 -6.70 -10.66
N PHE A 323 11.82 -6.05 -10.43
CA PHE A 323 10.53 -6.51 -10.96
C PHE A 323 10.48 -6.46 -12.49
N LEU A 324 11.14 -5.48 -13.12
CA LEU A 324 11.27 -5.42 -14.58
C LEU A 324 12.16 -6.57 -15.11
N LEU A 325 13.26 -6.88 -14.43
CA LEU A 325 14.12 -8.02 -14.80
C LEU A 325 13.37 -9.35 -14.66
N MET A 326 12.62 -9.54 -13.56
CA MET A 326 11.72 -10.69 -13.37
C MET A 326 10.69 -10.80 -14.50
N MET A 327 10.11 -9.67 -14.92
CA MET A 327 9.15 -9.62 -16.01
C MET A 327 9.73 -10.22 -17.30
N ILE A 328 11.00 -9.91 -17.61
CA ILE A 328 11.69 -10.36 -18.80
C ILE A 328 12.11 -11.83 -18.66
N ALA A 329 12.61 -12.22 -17.48
CA ALA A 329 13.18 -13.54 -17.23
C ALA A 329 12.14 -14.67 -17.24
N ALA A 330 10.94 -14.43 -16.73
CA ALA A 330 9.90 -15.44 -16.58
C ALA A 330 8.67 -15.10 -17.47
N PRO A 331 8.64 -15.45 -18.76
CA PRO A 331 7.47 -15.20 -19.61
C PRO A 331 6.27 -16.09 -19.23
N GLY A 332 5.12 -15.83 -19.88
CA GLY A 332 3.90 -16.65 -19.74
C GLY A 332 3.11 -16.44 -18.44
N LEU A 333 2.07 -17.27 -18.26
CA LEU A 333 1.13 -17.18 -17.13
C LEU A 333 1.81 -17.43 -15.77
N THR A 334 2.64 -18.47 -15.67
CA THR A 334 3.39 -18.79 -14.44
C THR A 334 4.29 -17.63 -14.04
N GLY A 335 4.92 -16.99 -15.03
CA GLY A 335 5.72 -15.80 -14.83
C GLY A 335 4.93 -14.60 -14.29
N VAL A 336 3.68 -14.41 -14.74
CA VAL A 336 2.79 -13.36 -14.20
C VAL A 336 2.55 -13.60 -12.71
N VAL A 337 2.16 -14.82 -12.34
CA VAL A 337 1.87 -15.17 -10.95
C VAL A 337 3.12 -15.01 -10.08
N ALA A 338 4.28 -15.50 -10.55
CA ALA A 338 5.55 -15.35 -9.85
C ALA A 338 5.93 -13.87 -9.67
N GLN A 339 5.81 -13.05 -10.72
CA GLN A 339 6.09 -11.62 -10.65
C GLN A 339 5.18 -10.90 -9.63
N LEU A 340 3.89 -11.20 -9.62
CA LEU A 340 2.94 -10.63 -8.66
C LEU A 340 3.26 -11.06 -7.22
N LEU A 341 3.64 -12.32 -7.00
CA LEU A 341 4.07 -12.81 -5.70
C LEU A 341 5.37 -12.13 -5.24
N VAL A 342 6.34 -11.97 -6.13
CA VAL A 342 7.60 -11.27 -5.85
C VAL A 342 7.33 -9.81 -5.51
N ILE A 343 6.47 -9.12 -6.26
CA ILE A 343 6.07 -7.75 -5.93
C ILE A 343 5.39 -7.72 -4.55
N TYR A 344 4.45 -8.63 -4.28
CA TYR A 344 3.77 -8.73 -2.99
C TYR A 344 4.76 -8.84 -1.83
N VAL A 345 5.71 -9.78 -1.91
CA VAL A 345 6.66 -10.06 -0.84
C VAL A 345 7.64 -8.91 -0.67
N PHE A 346 8.31 -8.49 -1.74
CA PHE A 346 9.40 -7.52 -1.64
C PHE A 346 8.88 -6.10 -1.39
N LYS A 347 7.94 -5.61 -2.21
CA LYS A 347 7.36 -4.28 -2.01
C LYS A 347 6.52 -4.25 -0.73
N GLY A 348 5.86 -5.35 -0.39
CA GLY A 348 5.13 -5.46 0.88
C GLY A 348 6.05 -5.36 2.08
N LEU A 349 7.20 -6.04 2.07
CA LEU A 349 8.18 -5.90 3.14
C LEU A 349 8.75 -4.47 3.23
N VAL A 350 9.00 -3.80 2.10
CA VAL A 350 9.41 -2.38 2.11
C VAL A 350 8.38 -1.50 2.81
N VAL A 351 7.10 -1.68 2.49
CA VAL A 351 6.00 -0.94 3.14
C VAL A 351 5.94 -1.24 4.65
N VAL A 352 6.13 -2.51 5.04
CA VAL A 352 6.15 -2.89 6.47
C VAL A 352 7.36 -2.31 7.19
N ILE A 353 8.54 -2.31 6.57
CA ILE A 353 9.75 -1.72 7.14
C ILE A 353 9.55 -0.21 7.34
N ASP A 354 9.00 0.47 6.34
CA ASP A 354 8.70 1.90 6.40
C ASP A 354 7.70 2.22 7.52
N ASP A 355 6.59 1.48 7.61
CA ASP A 355 5.58 1.60 8.69
C ASP A 355 6.19 1.36 10.08
N MET A 356 7.07 0.37 10.22
CA MET A 356 7.68 0.05 11.53
C MET A 356 8.85 0.97 11.91
N ASP A 357 9.48 1.64 10.96
CA ASP A 357 10.60 2.55 11.22
C ASP A 357 10.10 3.90 11.75
N HIS A 358 8.90 4.31 11.35
CA HIS A 358 8.22 5.45 11.97
C HIS A 358 7.72 5.04 13.36
N ALA A 359 8.29 5.63 14.40
CA ALA A 359 8.02 5.26 15.80
C ALA A 359 6.66 5.77 16.33
N VAL A 360 5.99 6.62 15.56
CA VAL A 360 4.77 7.36 15.90
C VAL A 360 3.72 7.03 14.83
N ASP A 361 2.46 6.83 15.24
CA ASP A 361 1.40 6.30 14.36
C ASP A 361 1.09 7.26 13.19
N LEU A 362 1.28 6.79 11.95
CA LEU A 362 0.72 7.40 10.75
C LEU A 362 -0.80 7.11 10.64
N GLU A 363 -1.52 7.87 9.81
CA GLU A 363 -2.99 7.71 9.59
C GLU A 363 -3.44 6.29 9.18
N VAL A 364 -2.52 5.48 8.64
CA VAL A 364 -2.78 4.11 8.18
C VAL A 364 -1.74 3.17 8.80
N THR A 365 -2.15 2.39 9.81
CA THR A 365 -1.28 1.42 10.51
C THR A 365 -1.55 0.01 9.98
N LEU A 366 -0.50 -0.69 9.52
CA LEU A 366 -0.62 -2.06 9.00
C LEU A 366 -0.36 -3.11 10.08
N PHE A 367 0.71 -2.91 10.84
CA PHE A 367 0.97 -3.68 12.03
C PHE A 367 0.59 -2.83 13.24
N ASN A 368 -0.18 -3.42 14.15
CA ASN A 368 -0.48 -2.84 15.46
C ASN A 368 0.80 -2.88 16.31
N SER A 369 1.78 -2.09 15.91
CA SER A 369 3.13 -1.98 16.46
C SER A 369 3.15 -1.17 17.75
N LYS A 370 2.00 -0.97 18.38
CA LYS A 370 1.85 0.05 19.41
C LYS A 370 2.61 -0.30 20.66
N ILE A 371 3.44 0.65 21.04
CA ILE A 371 3.68 1.02 22.43
C ILE A 371 2.36 0.83 23.20
N LEU A 372 2.33 -0.15 24.10
CA LEU A 372 1.11 -0.59 24.80
C LEU A 372 0.36 0.63 25.36
N ARG A 373 -0.96 0.66 25.17
CA ARG A 373 -1.82 1.52 25.99
C ARG A 373 -1.62 1.08 27.43
N VAL A 374 -0.94 1.91 28.22
CA VAL A 374 -0.87 1.76 29.67
C VAL A 374 -2.12 2.39 30.27
#